data_AF-A0A7S3QGH7-F1
#
_entry.id   AF-A0A7S3QGH7-F1
#
_cell.length_a   1.000
_cell.length_b   1.000
_cell.length_c   1.000
_cell.angle_alpha   90.00
_cell.angle_beta   90.00
_cell.angle_gamma   90.00
#
_symmetry.space_group_name_H-M   'P 1'
#
loop_
_entity.id
_entity.type
_entity.pdbx_description
1 polymer ?
#
loop_
_entity_poly.entity_id
_entity_poly.type
_entity_poly.pdbx_seq_one_letter_code
_entity_poly.pdbx_strand_id
1 'polypeptide(L)'
;MKFSLTAYSTLLLLSSPNSCNLAKAQDSTRPICSPDPLEYSEAISLKVEKVGSIPTQTTNAWYYNMQSMDNFDGDTIYFLDQKFGMIYSFDTSTSETKTVLDMKSSDNIPEGLTLDWSYGSSGQTYKVKSMSQGTSSDEVIVVFTSSTLPPGWTEADSKLPAPGAFGAYVCGGVTWIPDIYRPGVIPECFDTQKGLPSLTGYDTFYKYTVVNGELTKPEPFFVSESNIAPGHLGGGIVPVDDGRILWSTGDCNVFGTDGMYAPQLDHESCGKILLIDAKSKHSFKIVAKGVRNSQQMRVFTQPRAPKSPKAPKAPKSPKEGRTRNLKSTKSDSHGTKYLAFMDIGGVTAEEVNAVPLHKLLDDSSHIENFGWGRNIDDGKAREGTFYV
;
A
#
# COMPACT_ATOMS: atom_id res chain seq x y z
N MET A 1 -12.03 6.59 27.88
CA MET A 1 -10.78 5.95 28.35
C MET A 1 -9.66 6.55 27.49
N LYS A 2 -8.65 7.22 28.06
CA LYS A 2 -7.58 7.85 27.27
C LYS A 2 -6.60 6.79 26.79
N PHE A 3 -6.47 6.61 25.48
CA PHE A 3 -5.37 5.84 24.90
C PHE A 3 -4.08 6.68 25.01
N SER A 4 -3.20 6.31 25.95
CA SER A 4 -1.81 6.72 25.94
C SER A 4 -0.99 5.54 25.42
N LEU A 5 -0.67 5.55 24.14
CA LEU A 5 0.30 4.63 23.58
C LEU A 5 1.70 5.15 23.93
N THR A 6 2.19 4.80 25.12
CA THR A 6 3.62 4.98 25.43
C THR A 6 4.37 3.78 24.85
N ALA A 7 4.47 3.72 23.52
CA ALA A 7 5.37 2.80 22.86
C ALA A 7 6.79 3.36 23.03
N TYR A 8 7.56 2.81 23.98
CA TYR A 8 9.01 2.88 23.91
C TYR A 8 9.43 2.02 22.72
N SER A 9 9.38 2.60 21.52
CA SER A 9 9.99 2.02 20.32
C SER A 9 11.50 2.14 20.48
N THR A 10 12.06 1.23 21.27
CA THR A 10 13.46 0.88 21.16
C THR A 10 13.50 -0.25 20.15
N LEU A 11 13.43 0.09 18.86
CA LEU A 11 13.79 -0.83 17.78
C LEU A 11 15.31 -1.03 17.87
N LEU A 12 15.76 -1.81 18.84
CA LEU A 12 17.12 -2.33 18.91
C LEU A 12 17.21 -3.46 17.89
N LEU A 13 17.48 -3.08 16.64
CA LEU A 13 18.18 -3.94 15.70
C LEU A 13 19.60 -4.14 16.24
N LEU A 14 19.74 -4.98 17.27
CA LEU A 14 21.00 -5.58 17.67
C LEU A 14 21.04 -7.00 17.11
N SER A 15 21.07 -7.11 15.78
CA SER A 15 21.87 -8.17 15.17
C SER A 15 23.20 -7.53 14.81
N SER A 16 24.24 -7.88 15.57
CA SER A 16 25.61 -7.74 15.11
C SER A 16 25.70 -8.29 13.68
N PRO A 17 26.34 -7.59 12.72
CA PRO A 17 26.48 -8.11 11.38
C PRO A 17 27.51 -9.25 11.42
N ASN A 18 27.03 -10.46 11.69
CA ASN A 18 27.75 -11.64 11.23
C ASN A 18 27.65 -11.61 9.71
N SER A 19 28.82 -11.42 9.12
CA SER A 19 29.10 -11.10 7.74
C SER A 19 28.76 -12.28 6.82
N CYS A 20 27.48 -12.52 6.58
CA CYS A 20 27.00 -13.23 5.41
C CYS A 20 26.53 -12.19 4.39
N ASN A 21 27.44 -11.83 3.48
CA ASN A 21 27.16 -10.97 2.34
C ASN A 21 25.94 -11.47 1.57
N LEU A 22 24.96 -10.59 1.41
CA LEU A 22 23.65 -10.80 0.77
C LEU A 22 23.71 -10.89 -0.77
N ALA A 23 24.83 -11.34 -1.33
CA ALA A 23 25.00 -11.50 -2.76
C ALA A 23 25.40 -12.94 -3.08
N LYS A 24 24.55 -13.63 -3.85
CA LYS A 24 24.69 -14.97 -4.48
C LYS A 24 23.99 -16.13 -3.73
N ALA A 25 22.67 -16.20 -3.92
CA ALA A 25 21.79 -17.27 -3.41
C ALA A 25 21.57 -18.44 -4.42
N GLN A 26 22.48 -18.71 -5.36
CA GLN A 26 22.29 -19.76 -6.39
C GLN A 26 23.35 -20.88 -6.43
N ASP A 27 24.23 -20.97 -5.43
CA ASP A 27 25.18 -22.09 -5.34
C ASP A 27 24.61 -23.20 -4.43
N SER A 28 24.15 -24.31 -5.03
CA SER A 28 23.59 -25.48 -4.34
C SER A 28 24.59 -26.24 -3.46
N THR A 29 25.86 -25.84 -3.45
CA THR A 29 26.93 -26.47 -2.64
C THR A 29 27.22 -25.76 -1.33
N ARG A 30 26.53 -24.64 -1.01
CA ARG A 30 26.77 -23.87 0.21
C ARG A 30 25.71 -24.11 1.30
N PRO A 31 26.10 -24.02 2.58
CA PRO A 31 25.18 -24.26 3.70
C PRO A 31 23.98 -23.34 3.60
N ILE A 32 22.79 -23.95 3.66
CA ILE A 32 21.51 -23.25 3.75
C ILE A 32 21.61 -22.27 4.91
N CYS A 33 21.46 -20.98 4.64
CA CYS A 33 21.25 -19.99 5.69
C CYS A 33 19.91 -20.34 6.36
N SER A 34 19.96 -21.04 7.47
CA SER A 34 18.81 -21.20 8.34
C SER A 34 18.66 -19.87 9.10
N PRO A 35 17.47 -19.25 9.13
CA PRO A 35 17.25 -18.12 10.03
C PRO A 35 17.60 -18.56 11.44
N ASP A 36 18.17 -17.64 12.24
CA ASP A 36 18.36 -17.92 13.66
C ASP A 36 17.03 -18.38 14.25
N PRO A 37 17.02 -19.41 15.13
CA PRO A 37 15.82 -19.83 15.80
C PRO A 37 15.12 -18.63 16.42
N LEU A 38 13.81 -18.47 16.18
CA LEU A 38 13.04 -17.41 16.82
C LEU A 38 13.12 -17.58 18.33
N GLU A 39 13.90 -16.74 19.00
CA GLU A 39 13.89 -16.68 20.46
C GLU A 39 12.59 -15.98 20.89
N TYR A 40 11.75 -16.70 21.63
CA TYR A 40 10.57 -16.12 22.26
C TYR A 40 11.02 -15.01 23.22
N SER A 41 10.69 -13.77 22.87
CA SER A 41 10.94 -12.62 23.74
C SER A 41 9.71 -12.34 24.59
N GLU A 42 9.82 -12.51 25.91
CA GLU A 42 8.81 -12.02 26.85
C GLU A 42 8.68 -10.48 26.82
N ALA A 43 9.59 -9.77 26.15
CA ALA A 43 9.55 -8.32 26.02
C ALA A 43 8.48 -7.82 25.03
N ILE A 44 7.91 -8.69 24.19
CA ILE A 44 6.85 -8.34 23.25
C ILE A 44 5.62 -9.20 23.56
N SER A 45 4.85 -8.80 24.57
CA SER A 45 3.53 -9.36 24.83
C SER A 45 2.46 -8.59 24.06
N LEU A 46 1.74 -9.25 23.15
CA LEU A 46 0.54 -8.69 22.53
C LEU A 46 -0.69 -9.06 23.37
N LYS A 47 -1.33 -8.06 23.98
CA LYS A 47 -2.67 -8.23 24.56
C LYS A 47 -3.71 -7.86 23.52
N VAL A 48 -4.52 -8.83 23.11
CA VAL A 48 -5.69 -8.59 22.25
C VAL A 48 -6.93 -8.52 23.15
N GLU A 49 -7.65 -7.40 23.07
CA GLU A 49 -8.91 -7.20 23.79
C GLU A 49 -10.01 -6.89 22.77
N LYS A 50 -11.14 -7.58 22.89
CA LYS A 50 -12.29 -7.32 22.03
C LYS A 50 -12.94 -5.99 22.45
N VAL A 51 -12.88 -4.99 21.58
CA VAL A 51 -13.45 -3.65 21.83
C VAL A 51 -14.80 -3.40 21.13
N GLY A 52 -15.21 -4.28 20.22
CA GLY A 52 -16.41 -4.08 19.42
C GLY A 52 -16.71 -5.27 18.49
N SER A 53 -17.65 -5.09 17.58
CA SER A 53 -17.96 -6.05 16.52
C SER A 53 -18.56 -5.32 15.32
N ILE A 54 -18.13 -5.70 14.12
CA ILE A 54 -18.68 -5.22 12.86
C ILE A 54 -19.45 -6.35 12.17
N PRO A 55 -20.49 -6.06 11.38
CA PRO A 55 -21.13 -7.06 10.55
C PRO A 55 -20.14 -7.63 9.52
N THR A 56 -20.12 -8.96 9.38
CA THR A 56 -19.36 -9.65 8.33
C THR A 56 -20.30 -10.61 7.60
N GLN A 57 -20.38 -10.53 6.27
CA GLN A 57 -21.28 -11.40 5.51
C GLN A 57 -20.66 -12.73 5.11
N THR A 58 -19.35 -12.72 4.77
CA THR A 58 -18.62 -13.95 4.44
C THR A 58 -17.71 -14.30 5.60
N THR A 59 -17.95 -15.44 6.24
CA THR A 59 -17.14 -15.93 7.38
C THR A 59 -16.35 -17.18 7.06
N ASN A 60 -16.46 -17.70 5.82
CA ASN A 60 -15.69 -18.85 5.37
C ASN A 60 -14.19 -18.52 5.40
N ALA A 61 -13.38 -19.43 5.94
CA ALA A 61 -11.93 -19.31 5.90
C ALA A 61 -11.45 -19.13 4.46
N TRP A 62 -10.47 -18.25 4.25
CA TRP A 62 -9.91 -17.89 2.92
C TRP A 62 -10.81 -17.02 2.03
N TYR A 63 -11.96 -16.57 2.53
CA TYR A 63 -12.83 -15.60 1.85
C TYR A 63 -12.74 -14.22 2.51
N TYR A 64 -11.58 -13.90 3.11
CA TYR A 64 -11.36 -12.63 3.78
C TYR A 64 -11.57 -11.46 2.81
N ASN A 65 -12.64 -10.73 3.05
CA ASN A 65 -13.08 -9.57 2.26
C ASN A 65 -13.19 -8.32 3.13
N MET A 66 -12.82 -8.41 4.41
CA MET A 66 -12.89 -7.30 5.36
C MET A 66 -11.52 -6.64 5.50
N GLN A 67 -11.44 -5.36 5.18
CA GLN A 67 -10.23 -4.56 5.35
C GLN A 67 -10.53 -3.40 6.31
N SER A 68 -9.81 -3.35 7.43
CA SER A 68 -9.82 -2.17 8.29
C SER A 68 -9.05 -1.03 7.63
N MET A 69 -9.57 0.17 7.76
CA MET A 69 -8.97 1.40 7.26
C MET A 69 -8.57 2.32 8.41
N ASP A 70 -7.77 3.34 8.07
CA ASP A 70 -7.26 4.29 9.06
C ASP A 70 -8.39 5.03 9.78
N ASN A 71 -8.07 5.50 10.98
CA ASN A 71 -8.95 6.31 11.80
C ASN A 71 -8.79 7.79 11.40
N PHE A 72 -9.85 8.37 10.81
CA PHE A 72 -9.80 9.69 10.18
C PHE A 72 -10.01 10.85 11.16
N ASP A 73 -10.79 10.66 12.22
CA ASP A 73 -11.20 11.72 13.16
C ASP A 73 -10.75 11.48 14.61
N GLY A 74 -10.03 10.38 14.86
CA GLY A 74 -9.52 9.97 16.16
C GLY A 74 -10.40 8.94 16.88
N ASP A 75 -11.69 8.87 16.56
CA ASP A 75 -12.63 7.98 17.25
C ASP A 75 -13.37 7.02 16.30
N THR A 76 -13.35 7.24 14.99
CA THR A 76 -14.05 6.44 13.99
C THR A 76 -13.09 5.58 13.16
N ILE A 77 -13.31 4.26 13.15
CA ILE A 77 -12.59 3.32 12.29
C ILE A 77 -13.51 2.88 11.16
N TYR A 78 -13.02 2.91 9.93
CA TYR A 78 -13.77 2.40 8.77
C TYR A 78 -13.38 0.96 8.44
N PHE A 79 -14.34 0.18 7.96
CA PHE A 79 -14.14 -1.18 7.52
C PHE A 79 -14.79 -1.38 6.15
N LEU A 80 -14.01 -1.90 5.20
CA LEU A 80 -14.50 -2.21 3.87
C LEU A 80 -14.87 -3.69 3.79
N ASP A 81 -16.09 -3.98 3.37
CA ASP A 81 -16.41 -5.27 2.77
C ASP A 81 -16.12 -5.16 1.26
N GLN A 82 -14.90 -5.54 0.88
CA GLN A 82 -14.42 -5.41 -0.49
C GLN A 82 -15.24 -6.26 -1.48
N LYS A 83 -15.81 -7.38 -1.02
CA LYS A 83 -16.56 -8.30 -1.87
C LYS A 83 -17.93 -7.74 -2.24
N PHE A 84 -18.70 -7.35 -1.23
CA PHE A 84 -20.07 -6.85 -1.41
C PHE A 84 -20.11 -5.35 -1.69
N GLY A 85 -18.99 -4.66 -1.50
CA GLY A 85 -18.90 -3.24 -1.74
C GLY A 85 -19.62 -2.41 -0.68
N MET A 86 -19.45 -2.79 0.59
CA MET A 86 -20.01 -2.04 1.70
C MET A 86 -18.91 -1.36 2.49
N ILE A 87 -19.24 -0.24 3.09
CA ILE A 87 -18.37 0.48 4.01
C ILE A 87 -19.11 0.61 5.33
N TYR A 88 -18.45 0.20 6.41
CA TYR A 88 -18.92 0.39 7.77
C TYR A 88 -18.07 1.45 8.46
N SER A 89 -18.68 2.25 9.33
CA SER A 89 -17.98 3.05 10.34
C SER A 89 -18.23 2.45 11.71
N PHE A 90 -17.19 2.42 12.55
CA PHE A 90 -17.23 2.00 13.94
C PHE A 90 -16.73 3.13 14.82
N ASP A 91 -17.62 3.67 15.64
CA ASP A 91 -17.29 4.69 16.63
C ASP A 91 -16.74 4.01 17.89
N THR A 92 -15.45 4.20 18.15
CA THR A 92 -14.74 3.60 19.29
C THR A 92 -15.17 4.19 20.65
N SER A 93 -15.82 5.35 20.66
CA SER A 93 -16.32 6.00 21.87
C SER A 93 -17.67 5.44 22.32
N THR A 94 -18.54 5.11 21.37
CA THR A 94 -19.90 4.58 21.62
C THR A 94 -20.02 3.08 21.38
N SER A 95 -19.03 2.47 20.72
CA SER A 95 -19.07 1.11 20.18
C SER A 95 -20.19 0.87 19.17
N GLU A 96 -20.73 1.93 18.55
CA GLU A 96 -21.73 1.83 17.50
C GLU A 96 -21.10 1.51 16.14
N THR A 97 -21.76 0.67 15.35
CA THR A 97 -21.42 0.42 13.94
C THR A 97 -22.53 0.91 13.04
N LYS A 98 -22.19 1.62 11.96
CA LYS A 98 -23.14 2.09 10.94
C LYS A 98 -22.65 1.67 9.56
N THR A 99 -23.59 1.33 8.68
CA THR A 99 -23.29 1.17 7.25
C THR A 99 -23.30 2.57 6.63
N VAL A 100 -22.16 3.00 6.08
CA VAL A 100 -22.02 4.36 5.49
C VAL A 100 -22.15 4.34 3.96
N LEU A 101 -21.95 3.17 3.34
CA LEU A 101 -22.18 2.92 1.93
C LEU A 101 -22.57 1.44 1.75
N ASP A 102 -23.59 1.17 0.95
CA ASP A 102 -24.02 -0.20 0.59
C ASP A 102 -24.30 -0.29 -0.92
N MET A 103 -23.36 -0.85 -1.68
CA MET A 103 -23.49 -1.01 -3.13
C MET A 103 -24.28 -2.27 -3.55
N LYS A 104 -25.01 -2.93 -2.63
CA LYS A 104 -25.99 -3.96 -3.03
C LYS A 104 -27.16 -3.37 -3.79
N SER A 105 -27.55 -2.14 -3.45
CA SER A 105 -28.48 -1.36 -4.27
C SER A 105 -27.72 -0.71 -5.41
N SER A 106 -28.25 -0.79 -6.63
CA SER A 106 -27.72 -0.06 -7.79
C SER A 106 -27.69 1.45 -7.56
N ASP A 107 -28.55 1.97 -6.67
CA ASP A 107 -28.69 3.41 -6.40
C ASP A 107 -27.43 4.03 -5.76
N ASN A 108 -26.57 3.22 -5.17
CA ASN A 108 -25.35 3.67 -4.48
C ASN A 108 -24.07 3.43 -5.31
N ILE A 109 -24.17 2.81 -6.48
CA ILE A 109 -23.04 2.63 -7.38
C ILE A 109 -22.83 3.96 -8.12
N PRO A 110 -21.62 4.57 -8.08
CA PRO A 110 -21.36 5.76 -8.85
C PRO A 110 -21.67 5.58 -10.33
N GLU A 111 -22.22 6.64 -10.95
CA GLU A 111 -22.62 6.61 -12.36
C GLU A 111 -21.48 6.10 -13.25
N GLY A 112 -21.82 5.26 -14.23
CA GLY A 112 -20.90 4.70 -15.22
C GLY A 112 -20.06 3.51 -14.75
N LEU A 113 -20.07 3.16 -13.46
CA LEU A 113 -19.30 2.03 -12.95
C LEU A 113 -20.06 0.70 -13.06
N THR A 114 -19.38 -0.32 -13.58
CA THR A 114 -19.81 -1.72 -13.58
C THR A 114 -18.95 -2.50 -12.60
N LEU A 115 -19.57 -3.00 -11.54
CA LEU A 115 -18.90 -3.74 -10.44
C LEU A 115 -19.31 -5.23 -10.40
N ASP A 116 -20.08 -5.67 -11.40
CA ASP A 116 -20.50 -7.06 -11.55
C ASP A 116 -19.45 -7.87 -12.33
N TRP A 117 -18.35 -8.14 -11.65
CA TRP A 117 -17.29 -9.00 -12.12
C TRP A 117 -16.81 -9.84 -10.95
N SER A 118 -16.19 -10.98 -11.22
CA SER A 118 -15.50 -11.77 -10.20
C SER A 118 -14.28 -12.45 -10.79
N TYR A 119 -13.26 -12.63 -9.97
CA TYR A 119 -12.13 -13.48 -10.29
C TYR A 119 -11.95 -14.51 -9.16
N GLY A 120 -11.19 -15.55 -9.45
CA GLY A 120 -10.91 -16.60 -8.47
C GLY A 120 -12.06 -17.59 -8.26
N SER A 121 -11.71 -18.80 -7.84
CA SER A 121 -12.63 -19.89 -7.51
C SER A 121 -13.59 -19.59 -6.35
N SER A 122 -13.26 -18.59 -5.53
CA SER A 122 -14.07 -18.13 -4.38
C SER A 122 -15.01 -16.97 -4.73
N GLY A 123 -15.05 -16.53 -6.00
CA GLY A 123 -15.80 -15.33 -6.41
C GLY A 123 -15.29 -14.11 -5.66
N GLN A 124 -13.98 -13.92 -5.65
CA GLN A 124 -13.31 -12.75 -5.07
C GLN A 124 -13.60 -11.53 -5.94
N THR A 125 -13.91 -10.43 -5.27
CA THR A 125 -14.19 -9.13 -5.88
C THR A 125 -13.62 -8.04 -4.98
N TYR A 126 -13.21 -6.93 -5.59
CA TYR A 126 -12.76 -5.72 -4.89
C TYR A 126 -13.65 -4.54 -5.31
N LYS A 127 -14.95 -4.65 -5.05
CA LYS A 127 -15.91 -3.60 -5.41
C LYS A 127 -15.52 -2.25 -4.79
N VAL A 128 -15.18 -2.26 -3.50
CA VAL A 128 -14.42 -1.17 -2.87
C VAL A 128 -13.04 -1.70 -2.56
N LYS A 129 -12.02 -1.11 -3.17
CA LYS A 129 -10.63 -1.54 -3.01
C LYS A 129 -9.97 -0.87 -1.82
N SER A 130 -10.16 0.44 -1.67
CA SER A 130 -9.47 1.22 -0.66
C SER A 130 -10.23 2.48 -0.23
N MET A 131 -9.85 3.04 0.90
CA MET A 131 -10.42 4.29 1.44
C MET A 131 -9.38 5.08 2.23
N SER A 132 -9.45 6.40 2.13
CA SER A 132 -8.59 7.33 2.88
C SER A 132 -9.37 8.58 3.29
N GLN A 133 -8.91 9.29 4.32
CA GLN A 133 -9.32 10.67 4.53
C GLN A 133 -8.87 11.54 3.36
N GLY A 134 -9.69 12.51 2.99
CA GLY A 134 -9.35 13.56 2.05
C GLY A 134 -8.60 14.72 2.71
N THR A 135 -8.74 15.90 2.10
CA THR A 135 -8.05 17.12 2.54
C THR A 135 -8.72 17.81 3.72
N SER A 136 -9.99 17.50 3.98
CA SER A 136 -10.78 17.98 5.11
C SER A 136 -11.33 16.80 5.93
N SER A 137 -11.76 17.08 7.16
CA SER A 137 -12.28 16.06 8.08
C SER A 137 -13.58 15.42 7.60
N ASP A 138 -14.34 16.11 6.75
CA ASP A 138 -15.58 15.67 6.14
C ASP A 138 -15.40 15.14 4.71
N GLU A 139 -14.18 15.12 4.18
CA GLU A 139 -13.89 14.56 2.86
C GLU A 139 -13.27 13.17 3.03
N VAL A 140 -13.77 12.20 2.28
CA VAL A 140 -13.16 10.88 2.17
C VAL A 140 -12.96 10.52 0.72
N ILE A 141 -11.92 9.73 0.48
CA ILE A 141 -11.55 9.23 -0.82
C ILE A 141 -11.85 7.75 -0.83
N VAL A 142 -12.62 7.31 -1.81
CA VAL A 142 -12.99 5.90 -1.98
C VAL A 142 -12.50 5.45 -3.34
N VAL A 143 -11.88 4.26 -3.39
CA VAL A 143 -11.40 3.64 -4.61
C VAL A 143 -12.27 2.43 -4.92
N PHE A 144 -12.92 2.44 -6.09
CA PHE A 144 -13.69 1.31 -6.60
C PHE A 144 -12.95 0.64 -7.74
N THR A 145 -12.98 -0.69 -7.81
CA THR A 145 -12.47 -1.41 -8.98
C THR A 145 -13.63 -1.78 -9.90
N SER A 146 -13.65 -1.21 -11.10
CA SER A 146 -14.74 -1.36 -12.08
C SER A 146 -14.24 -1.92 -13.41
N SER A 147 -15.10 -2.60 -14.17
CA SER A 147 -14.82 -2.99 -15.56
C SER A 147 -15.13 -1.88 -16.57
N THR A 148 -15.68 -0.74 -16.14
CA THR A 148 -15.99 0.42 -16.98
C THR A 148 -15.39 1.70 -16.40
N LEU A 149 -15.21 2.71 -17.26
CA LEU A 149 -14.71 4.03 -16.88
C LEU A 149 -15.84 4.92 -16.34
N PRO A 150 -15.53 5.85 -15.43
CA PRO A 150 -16.50 6.84 -14.96
C PRO A 150 -16.82 7.88 -16.05
N PRO A 151 -17.95 8.61 -15.95
CA PRO A 151 -18.31 9.67 -16.87
C PRO A 151 -17.20 10.73 -17.00
N GLY A 152 -16.87 11.07 -18.24
CA GLY A 152 -15.81 12.03 -18.57
C GLY A 152 -14.43 11.42 -18.85
N TRP A 153 -14.26 10.10 -18.71
CA TRP A 153 -13.04 9.39 -19.10
C TRP A 153 -13.27 8.55 -20.36
N THR A 154 -12.38 8.69 -21.34
CA THR A 154 -12.32 7.80 -22.51
C THR A 154 -11.21 6.76 -22.39
N GLU A 155 -10.26 6.99 -21.49
CA GLU A 155 -9.14 6.11 -21.16
C GLU A 155 -8.70 6.36 -19.71
N ALA A 156 -7.95 5.42 -19.10
CA ALA A 156 -7.38 5.61 -17.77
C ALA A 156 -6.23 6.63 -17.78
N ASP A 157 -6.02 7.30 -16.64
CA ASP A 157 -4.94 8.26 -16.44
C ASP A 157 -3.60 7.52 -16.31
N SER A 158 -3.60 6.49 -15.47
CA SER A 158 -2.49 5.57 -15.27
C SER A 158 -2.82 4.25 -15.94
N LYS A 159 -2.23 3.99 -17.12
CA LYS A 159 -2.56 2.83 -17.97
C LYS A 159 -1.70 1.62 -17.64
N LEU A 160 -2.25 0.42 -17.82
CA LEU A 160 -1.44 -0.78 -17.91
C LEU A 160 -0.46 -0.63 -19.08
N PRO A 161 0.63 -1.41 -19.11
CA PRO A 161 1.54 -1.41 -20.24
C PRO A 161 0.83 -1.58 -21.58
N ALA A 162 1.37 -1.00 -22.66
CA ALA A 162 0.70 -1.05 -23.96
C ALA A 162 0.39 -2.51 -24.37
N PRO A 163 -0.77 -2.79 -24.99
CA PRO A 163 -1.16 -4.16 -25.35
C PRO A 163 -0.08 -4.89 -26.15
N GLY A 164 0.30 -6.07 -25.68
CA GLY A 164 1.35 -6.90 -26.32
C GLY A 164 2.79 -6.38 -26.19
N ALA A 165 3.03 -5.29 -25.45
CA ALA A 165 4.39 -4.79 -25.22
C ALA A 165 5.24 -5.77 -24.38
N PHE A 166 4.59 -6.58 -23.55
CA PHE A 166 5.25 -7.51 -22.63
C PHE A 166 4.64 -8.90 -22.74
N GLY A 167 5.25 -9.74 -23.56
CA GLY A 167 4.99 -11.17 -23.55
C GLY A 167 5.94 -11.91 -22.61
N ALA A 168 5.50 -13.04 -22.08
CA ALA A 168 6.31 -13.85 -21.18
C ALA A 168 6.05 -15.34 -21.35
N TYR A 169 7.11 -16.13 -21.19
CA TYR A 169 6.97 -17.56 -20.93
C TYR A 169 6.68 -17.76 -19.44
N VAL A 170 5.63 -18.52 -19.15
CA VAL A 170 5.20 -18.90 -17.80
C VAL A 170 5.28 -20.42 -17.63
N CYS A 171 5.01 -20.90 -16.42
CA CYS A 171 4.95 -22.35 -16.11
C CYS A 171 6.24 -23.10 -16.46
N GLY A 172 7.38 -22.60 -15.96
CA GLY A 172 8.68 -23.20 -16.23
C GLY A 172 9.12 -23.11 -17.69
N GLY A 173 8.59 -22.16 -18.46
CA GLY A 173 9.02 -21.93 -19.85
C GLY A 173 8.13 -22.58 -20.91
N VAL A 174 7.03 -23.23 -20.53
CA VAL A 174 6.23 -24.08 -21.42
C VAL A 174 5.15 -23.31 -22.18
N THR A 175 4.57 -22.29 -21.54
CA THR A 175 3.43 -21.57 -22.11
C THR A 175 3.82 -20.12 -22.39
N TRP A 176 3.63 -19.66 -23.62
CA TRP A 176 3.80 -18.25 -23.98
C TRP A 176 2.49 -17.49 -23.81
N ILE A 177 2.53 -16.38 -23.04
CA ILE A 177 1.45 -15.40 -22.97
C ILE A 177 1.89 -14.16 -23.75
N PRO A 178 1.19 -13.76 -24.83
CA PRO A 178 1.56 -12.59 -25.63
C PRO A 178 1.50 -11.26 -24.87
N ASP A 179 0.57 -11.13 -23.90
CA ASP A 179 0.44 -9.98 -23.01
C ASP A 179 0.22 -10.46 -21.58
N ILE A 180 1.26 -10.43 -20.75
CA ILE A 180 1.21 -10.92 -19.37
C ILE A 180 0.28 -10.07 -18.48
N TYR A 181 0.05 -8.80 -18.84
CA TYR A 181 -0.83 -7.88 -18.11
C TYR A 181 -2.29 -7.98 -18.56
N ARG A 182 -2.56 -8.66 -19.67
CA ARG A 182 -3.89 -8.94 -20.20
C ARG A 182 -3.97 -10.38 -20.74
N PRO A 183 -3.79 -11.40 -19.89
CA PRO A 183 -3.68 -12.78 -20.37
C PRO A 183 -4.99 -13.28 -21.00
N GLY A 184 -6.13 -12.65 -20.70
CA GLY A 184 -7.47 -13.04 -21.12
C GLY A 184 -7.97 -14.25 -20.33
N VAL A 185 -7.19 -15.33 -20.32
CA VAL A 185 -7.42 -16.54 -19.52
C VAL A 185 -6.12 -16.97 -18.87
N ILE A 186 -6.15 -17.28 -17.58
CA ILE A 186 -4.99 -17.77 -16.84
C ILE A 186 -4.64 -19.18 -17.33
N PRO A 187 -3.40 -19.46 -17.76
CA PRO A 187 -3.05 -20.77 -18.29
C PRO A 187 -3.28 -21.95 -17.33
N GLU A 188 -3.56 -23.12 -17.90
CA GLU A 188 -3.82 -24.39 -17.19
C GLU A 188 -2.69 -24.88 -16.27
N CYS A 189 -1.50 -24.33 -16.45
CA CYS A 189 -0.30 -24.72 -15.73
C CYS A 189 -0.01 -23.87 -14.49
N PHE A 190 -0.85 -22.87 -14.18
CA PHE A 190 -0.77 -22.16 -12.90
C PHE A 190 -1.31 -23.05 -11.77
N ASP A 191 -0.62 -23.06 -10.63
CA ASP A 191 -1.01 -23.85 -9.45
C ASP A 191 -2.36 -23.39 -8.87
N THR A 192 -2.65 -22.10 -8.99
CA THR A 192 -3.89 -21.49 -8.50
C THR A 192 -4.63 -20.81 -9.64
N GLN A 193 -5.96 -20.92 -9.65
CA GLN A 193 -6.85 -20.09 -10.46
C GLN A 193 -6.69 -20.25 -11.99
N LYS A 194 -6.09 -21.37 -12.42
CA LYS A 194 -6.02 -21.75 -13.83
C LYS A 194 -7.38 -21.79 -14.51
N GLY A 195 -7.41 -21.42 -15.78
CA GLY A 195 -8.62 -21.40 -16.62
C GLY A 195 -9.58 -20.24 -16.30
N LEU A 196 -9.30 -19.43 -15.28
CA LEU A 196 -10.16 -18.29 -14.96
C LEU A 196 -9.92 -17.12 -15.92
N PRO A 197 -10.98 -16.36 -16.24
CA PRO A 197 -10.83 -15.16 -17.04
C PRO A 197 -10.08 -14.07 -16.26
N SER A 198 -9.29 -13.29 -16.97
CA SER A 198 -8.77 -12.00 -16.52
C SER A 198 -9.37 -10.92 -17.40
N LEU A 199 -9.58 -9.72 -16.86
CA LEU A 199 -10.07 -8.60 -17.65
C LEU A 199 -9.36 -7.30 -17.25
N THR A 200 -9.30 -6.36 -18.18
CA THR A 200 -8.89 -4.99 -17.87
C THR A 200 -9.96 -4.34 -17.00
N GLY A 201 -9.55 -3.87 -15.83
CA GLY A 201 -10.37 -3.07 -14.94
C GLY A 201 -9.74 -1.73 -14.62
N TYR A 202 -10.45 -0.96 -13.80
CA TYR A 202 -10.15 0.42 -13.48
C TYR A 202 -10.34 0.65 -11.98
N ASP A 203 -9.28 0.99 -11.28
CA ASP A 203 -9.34 1.60 -9.96
C ASP A 203 -9.74 3.07 -10.14
N THR A 204 -10.98 3.39 -9.79
CA THR A 204 -11.61 4.69 -9.97
C THR A 204 -11.69 5.41 -8.64
N PHE A 205 -11.16 6.64 -8.59
CA PHE A 205 -10.99 7.40 -7.37
C PHE A 205 -12.06 8.47 -7.28
N TYR A 206 -12.82 8.44 -6.20
CA TYR A 206 -13.91 9.37 -5.93
C TYR A 206 -13.67 10.11 -4.62
N LYS A 207 -13.95 11.42 -4.65
CA LYS A 207 -14.15 12.21 -3.43
C LYS A 207 -15.61 12.10 -3.01
N TYR A 208 -15.83 11.96 -1.72
CA TYR A 208 -17.15 11.99 -1.08
C TYR A 208 -17.12 13.00 0.06
N THR A 209 -18.28 13.61 0.31
CA THR A 209 -18.54 14.36 1.54
C THR A 209 -19.28 13.49 2.54
N VAL A 210 -18.77 13.40 3.77
CA VAL A 210 -19.42 12.76 4.90
C VAL A 210 -20.45 13.71 5.48
N VAL A 211 -21.74 13.38 5.36
CA VAL A 211 -22.84 14.17 5.92
C VAL A 211 -23.65 13.27 6.83
N ASN A 212 -23.73 13.61 8.13
CA ASN A 212 -24.42 12.82 9.14
C ASN A 212 -23.96 11.34 9.20
N GLY A 213 -22.70 11.08 8.88
CA GLY A 213 -22.13 9.74 8.85
C GLY A 213 -22.36 8.95 7.55
N GLU A 214 -23.02 9.54 6.55
CA GLU A 214 -23.25 8.92 5.24
C GLU A 214 -22.33 9.53 4.18
N LEU A 215 -21.95 8.73 3.17
CA LEU A 215 -21.15 9.21 2.04
C LEU A 215 -22.05 9.79 0.96
N THR A 216 -21.80 11.05 0.59
CA THR A 216 -22.61 11.77 -0.41
C THR A 216 -21.73 12.44 -1.46
N LYS A 217 -22.33 12.83 -2.59
CA LYS A 217 -21.69 13.59 -3.69
C LYS A 217 -20.41 12.93 -4.22
N PRO A 218 -20.50 11.71 -4.80
CA PRO A 218 -19.36 11.09 -5.46
C PRO A 218 -18.82 11.97 -6.60
N GLU A 219 -17.55 12.36 -6.53
CA GLU A 219 -16.88 13.12 -7.59
C GLU A 219 -15.61 12.39 -8.08
N PRO A 220 -15.60 11.82 -9.31
CA PRO A 220 -14.42 11.15 -9.83
C PRO A 220 -13.33 12.16 -10.19
N PHE A 221 -12.07 11.82 -9.87
CA PHE A 221 -10.92 12.69 -10.18
C PHE A 221 -9.71 11.97 -10.78
N PHE A 222 -9.60 10.66 -10.61
CA PHE A 222 -8.47 9.89 -11.13
C PHE A 222 -8.87 8.44 -11.45
N VAL A 223 -8.25 7.83 -12.46
CA VAL A 223 -8.46 6.44 -12.87
C VAL A 223 -7.13 5.74 -13.16
N SER A 224 -6.89 4.60 -12.51
CA SER A 224 -5.79 3.70 -12.86
C SER A 224 -6.32 2.40 -13.46
N GLU A 225 -5.79 1.98 -14.60
CA GLU A 225 -6.04 0.66 -15.16
C GLU A 225 -5.36 -0.42 -14.31
N SER A 226 -5.99 -1.59 -14.18
CA SER A 226 -5.49 -2.74 -13.44
C SER A 226 -5.89 -4.02 -14.17
N ASN A 227 -5.07 -5.07 -14.04
CA ASN A 227 -5.44 -6.41 -14.49
C ASN A 227 -6.34 -7.04 -13.42
N ILE A 228 -7.64 -7.17 -13.65
CA ILE A 228 -8.55 -7.88 -12.74
C ILE A 228 -8.32 -9.37 -12.94
N ALA A 229 -7.44 -9.91 -12.10
CA ALA A 229 -7.09 -11.30 -11.98
C ALA A 229 -6.69 -11.60 -10.52
N PRO A 230 -6.70 -12.86 -10.08
CA PRO A 230 -6.06 -13.24 -8.82
C PRO A 230 -4.56 -12.99 -8.92
N GLY A 231 -4.08 -11.97 -8.22
CA GLY A 231 -2.73 -11.49 -8.36
C GLY A 231 -2.44 -10.27 -7.49
N HIS A 232 -1.33 -9.59 -7.80
CA HIS A 232 -0.91 -8.43 -7.04
C HIS A 232 -1.53 -7.16 -7.60
N LEU A 233 -2.60 -6.71 -6.95
CA LEU A 233 -3.34 -5.53 -7.39
C LEU A 233 -2.94 -4.27 -6.59
N GLY A 234 -2.10 -4.39 -5.57
CA GLY A 234 -1.79 -3.28 -4.67
C GLY A 234 -3.03 -2.84 -3.90
N GLY A 235 -3.24 -1.53 -3.75
CA GLY A 235 -4.40 -0.99 -3.03
C GLY A 235 -4.07 -0.14 -1.81
N GLY A 236 -2.79 -0.09 -1.43
CA GLY A 236 -2.32 0.81 -0.39
C GLY A 236 -2.59 2.27 -0.79
N ILE A 237 -3.21 3.01 0.13
CA ILE A 237 -3.54 4.43 -0.05
C ILE A 237 -3.15 5.19 1.22
N VAL A 238 -2.60 6.39 1.08
CA VAL A 238 -2.40 7.28 2.23
C VAL A 238 -2.38 8.75 1.77
N PRO A 239 -3.06 9.67 2.47
CA PRO A 239 -2.99 11.09 2.15
C PRO A 239 -1.69 11.68 2.72
N VAL A 240 -1.18 12.73 2.08
CA VAL A 240 -0.04 13.50 2.60
C VAL A 240 -0.47 14.93 2.94
N ASP A 241 0.34 15.63 3.74
CA ASP A 241 -0.04 16.92 4.36
C ASP A 241 -0.52 18.01 3.37
N ASP A 242 -0.10 17.96 2.10
CA ASP A 242 -0.49 18.94 1.08
C ASP A 242 -1.80 18.60 0.34
N GLY A 243 -2.41 17.47 0.70
CA GLY A 243 -3.66 16.97 0.15
C GLY A 243 -3.52 16.07 -1.07
N ARG A 244 -2.29 15.78 -1.51
CA ARG A 244 -2.02 14.72 -2.49
C ARG A 244 -2.17 13.34 -1.83
N ILE A 245 -2.21 12.30 -2.66
CA ILE A 245 -2.41 10.92 -2.24
C ILE A 245 -1.26 10.08 -2.75
N LEU A 246 -0.68 9.26 -1.88
CA LEU A 246 0.18 8.16 -2.29
C LEU A 246 -0.67 6.91 -2.51
N TRP A 247 -0.53 6.31 -3.68
CA TRP A 247 -1.27 5.10 -4.09
C TRP A 247 -0.29 4.03 -4.58
N SER A 248 -0.38 2.82 -4.04
CA SER A 248 0.38 1.69 -4.56
C SER A 248 -0.42 0.97 -5.64
N THR A 249 0.12 0.95 -6.85
CA THR A 249 -0.25 -0.07 -7.83
C THR A 249 0.44 -1.38 -7.44
N GLY A 250 -0.21 -2.52 -7.69
CA GLY A 250 0.49 -3.80 -7.67
C GLY A 250 1.30 -3.99 -8.95
N ASP A 251 2.06 -5.08 -9.05
CA ASP A 251 2.79 -5.46 -10.25
C ASP A 251 1.86 -5.84 -11.42
N CYS A 252 0.55 -5.90 -11.17
CA CYS A 252 -0.51 -6.17 -12.15
C CYS A 252 -0.46 -7.59 -12.76
N ASN A 253 0.31 -8.50 -12.16
CA ASN A 253 0.44 -9.86 -12.67
C ASN A 253 -0.33 -10.86 -11.80
N VAL A 254 -0.59 -12.02 -12.40
CA VAL A 254 -1.20 -13.17 -11.73
C VAL A 254 -0.24 -13.75 -10.69
N PHE A 255 -0.76 -14.32 -9.61
CA PHE A 255 0.05 -15.02 -8.60
C PHE A 255 0.99 -16.06 -9.22
N GLY A 256 2.17 -16.22 -8.62
CA GLY A 256 3.19 -17.18 -9.08
C GLY A 256 3.99 -16.74 -10.30
N THR A 257 3.78 -15.53 -10.80
CA THR A 257 4.68 -14.91 -11.79
C THR A 257 5.83 -14.18 -11.11
N ASP A 258 6.96 -14.09 -11.81
CA ASP A 258 7.91 -13.01 -11.53
C ASP A 258 7.20 -11.68 -11.89
N GLY A 259 7.49 -10.61 -11.16
CA GLY A 259 6.90 -9.29 -11.39
C GLY A 259 7.32 -8.65 -12.72
N MET A 260 8.03 -9.37 -13.59
CA MET A 260 8.43 -8.92 -14.93
C MET A 260 9.20 -7.59 -14.93
N TYR A 261 9.15 -6.85 -16.03
CA TYR A 261 9.92 -5.62 -16.24
C TYR A 261 9.16 -4.34 -15.94
N ALA A 262 7.83 -4.30 -16.11
CA ALA A 262 7.07 -3.05 -15.96
C ALA A 262 7.28 -2.38 -14.58
N PRO A 263 7.35 -3.12 -13.45
CA PRO A 263 7.71 -2.55 -12.15
C PRO A 263 9.02 -1.77 -12.13
N GLN A 264 9.99 -2.08 -12.99
CA GLN A 264 11.30 -1.43 -13.04
C GLN A 264 11.39 -0.27 -14.06
N LEU A 265 10.42 -0.16 -14.97
CA LEU A 265 10.38 0.87 -16.01
C LEU A 265 9.69 2.14 -15.51
N ASP A 266 10.31 3.29 -15.77
CA ASP A 266 9.87 4.60 -15.25
C ASP A 266 8.59 5.12 -15.90
N HIS A 267 8.29 4.66 -17.13
CA HIS A 267 7.12 5.09 -17.90
C HIS A 267 5.91 4.14 -17.75
N GLU A 268 6.06 3.07 -16.97
CA GLU A 268 5.01 2.08 -16.75
C GLU A 268 4.36 2.24 -15.38
N SER A 269 3.04 2.03 -15.29
CA SER A 269 2.31 2.25 -14.03
C SER A 269 2.31 1.05 -13.08
N CYS A 270 2.56 -0.16 -13.58
CA CYS A 270 2.56 -1.36 -12.76
C CYS A 270 3.76 -1.38 -11.82
N GLY A 271 3.49 -1.81 -10.60
CA GLY A 271 4.41 -1.95 -9.49
C GLY A 271 5.06 -0.65 -9.04
N LYS A 272 4.24 0.37 -8.81
CA LYS A 272 4.63 1.75 -8.49
C LYS A 272 3.96 2.27 -7.23
N ILE A 273 4.53 3.34 -6.67
CA ILE A 273 3.78 4.29 -5.86
C ILE A 273 3.56 5.55 -6.70
N LEU A 274 2.30 5.89 -6.90
CA LEU A 274 1.84 7.11 -7.56
C LEU A 274 1.61 8.19 -6.51
N LEU A 275 1.94 9.43 -6.84
CA LEU A 275 1.49 10.62 -6.12
C LEU A 275 0.42 11.33 -6.96
N ILE A 276 -0.82 11.24 -6.51
CA ILE A 276 -2.02 11.72 -7.22
C ILE A 276 -2.45 13.06 -6.62
N ASP A 277 -2.76 14.03 -7.46
CA ASP A 277 -3.34 15.31 -7.03
C ASP A 277 -4.88 15.25 -7.07
N ALA A 278 -5.50 15.17 -5.88
CA ALA A 278 -6.96 15.10 -5.75
C ALA A 278 -7.71 16.40 -6.14
N LYS A 279 -6.97 17.51 -6.33
CA LYS A 279 -7.53 18.82 -6.73
C LYS A 279 -7.61 18.96 -8.25
N SER A 280 -6.81 18.21 -8.99
CA SER A 280 -6.69 18.32 -10.44
C SER A 280 -6.98 16.98 -11.10
N LYS A 281 -8.00 16.92 -11.96
CA LYS A 281 -8.28 15.70 -12.72
C LYS A 281 -7.07 15.27 -13.55
N HIS A 282 -6.87 13.96 -13.67
CA HIS A 282 -5.82 13.33 -14.49
C HIS A 282 -4.37 13.55 -14.02
N SER A 283 -4.16 14.19 -12.86
CA SER A 283 -2.82 14.62 -12.44
C SER A 283 -2.17 13.62 -11.48
N PHE A 284 -1.06 13.03 -11.90
CA PHE A 284 -0.25 12.15 -11.07
C PHE A 284 1.23 12.16 -11.48
N LYS A 285 2.10 11.70 -10.57
CA LYS A 285 3.50 11.34 -10.87
C LYS A 285 3.86 9.99 -10.27
N ILE A 286 4.77 9.26 -10.90
CA ILE A 286 5.39 8.08 -10.29
C ILE A 286 6.49 8.58 -9.35
N VAL A 287 6.40 8.26 -8.06
CA VAL A 287 7.40 8.68 -7.05
C VAL A 287 8.27 7.54 -6.58
N ALA A 288 7.82 6.30 -6.81
CA ALA A 288 8.59 5.13 -6.51
C ALA A 288 8.23 3.96 -7.42
N LYS A 289 9.17 3.03 -7.57
CA LYS A 289 9.06 1.85 -8.41
C LYS A 289 9.61 0.59 -7.74
N GLY A 290 9.30 -0.55 -8.35
CA GLY A 290 9.62 -1.86 -7.78
C GLY A 290 8.77 -2.14 -6.54
N VAL A 291 7.46 -1.93 -6.63
CA VAL A 291 6.53 -2.24 -5.53
C VAL A 291 5.60 -3.35 -6.01
N ARG A 292 5.64 -4.56 -5.46
CA ARG A 292 4.88 -5.68 -6.05
C ARG A 292 3.43 -5.70 -5.62
N ASN A 293 3.10 -5.65 -4.33
CA ASN A 293 1.71 -5.76 -3.89
C ASN A 293 1.43 -5.01 -2.58
N SER A 294 1.80 -3.72 -2.48
CA SER A 294 1.51 -3.01 -1.24
C SER A 294 0.01 -2.74 -1.12
N GLN A 295 -0.62 -3.42 -0.16
CA GLN A 295 -2.06 -3.33 0.10
C GLN A 295 -2.38 -2.37 1.23
N GLN A 296 -1.39 -2.02 2.05
CA GLN A 296 -1.53 -1.10 3.19
C GLN A 296 -0.38 -0.10 3.19
N MET A 297 -0.69 1.15 3.49
CA MET A 297 0.24 2.26 3.57
C MET A 297 -0.08 3.13 4.78
N ARG A 298 0.94 3.68 5.43
CA ARG A 298 0.76 4.59 6.56
C ARG A 298 1.90 5.58 6.67
N VAL A 299 1.57 6.84 6.91
CA VAL A 299 2.57 7.85 7.28
C VAL A 299 2.75 7.84 8.80
N PHE A 300 4.00 7.78 9.25
CA PHE A 300 4.34 7.87 10.67
C PHE A 300 5.50 8.84 10.89
N THR A 301 5.60 9.41 12.09
CA THR A 301 6.70 10.30 12.47
C THR A 301 7.68 9.54 13.35
N GLN A 302 8.92 9.38 12.90
CA GLN A 302 9.98 8.84 13.75
C GLN A 302 10.46 9.96 14.68
N PRO A 303 10.37 9.80 16.02
CA PRO A 303 10.91 10.78 16.95
C PRO A 303 12.40 10.97 16.70
N ARG A 304 12.89 12.22 16.80
CA ARG A 304 14.35 12.42 16.80
C ARG A 304 14.93 11.65 17.97
N ALA A 305 15.96 10.84 17.70
CA ALA A 305 16.73 10.21 18.76
C ALA A 305 17.10 11.28 19.80
N PRO A 306 16.83 11.05 21.09
CA PRO A 306 17.21 12.01 22.12
C PRO A 306 18.70 12.31 21.94
N LYS A 307 19.04 13.61 21.86
CA LYS A 307 20.45 14.02 21.73
C LYS A 307 21.21 13.32 22.84
N SER A 308 22.18 12.48 22.48
CA SER A 308 23.02 11.78 23.45
C SER A 308 23.47 12.80 24.49
N PRO A 309 23.33 12.52 25.79
CA PRO A 309 23.68 13.47 26.83
C PRO A 309 25.08 14.00 26.51
N LYS A 310 25.17 15.33 26.32
CA LYS A 310 26.46 15.97 26.00
C LYS A 310 27.45 15.47 27.04
N ALA A 311 28.53 14.83 26.58
CA ALA A 311 29.61 14.41 27.45
C ALA A 311 29.93 15.57 28.41
N PRO A 312 30.08 15.31 29.73
CA PRO A 312 30.28 16.35 30.71
C PRO A 312 31.40 17.27 30.22
N LYS A 313 31.05 18.56 30.04
CA LYS A 313 32.02 19.53 29.54
C LYS A 313 33.20 19.51 30.50
N ALA A 314 34.39 19.20 30.00
CA ALA A 314 35.62 19.39 30.76
C ALA A 314 35.62 20.80 31.37
N PRO A 315 36.06 20.97 32.63
CA PRO A 315 36.00 22.24 33.33
C PRO A 315 36.70 23.32 32.50
N LYS A 316 35.93 24.33 32.07
CA LYS A 316 36.47 25.43 31.28
C LYS A 316 37.16 26.42 32.21
N SER A 317 38.43 26.67 31.94
CA SER A 317 39.18 27.81 32.50
C SER A 317 38.45 29.14 32.22
N PRO A 318 38.56 30.15 33.11
CA PRO A 318 37.81 31.39 32.99
C PRO A 318 38.20 32.14 31.72
N LYS A 319 37.23 32.50 30.88
CA LYS A 319 37.44 33.45 29.78
C LYS A 319 36.46 34.60 29.92
N GLU A 320 37.04 35.79 30.09
CA GLU A 320 36.37 37.08 30.14
C GLU A 320 35.68 37.44 28.82
N GLY A 321 34.51 38.09 28.95
CA GLY A 321 34.02 39.13 28.04
C GLY A 321 33.78 38.76 26.58
N ARG A 322 32.67 38.07 26.27
CA ARG A 322 32.08 38.18 24.93
C ARG A 322 30.56 38.01 24.93
N THR A 323 29.86 39.13 24.80
CA THR A 323 28.43 39.25 24.52
C THR A 323 28.09 38.51 23.22
N ARG A 324 27.18 37.53 23.31
CA ARG A 324 26.65 36.82 22.14
C ARG A 324 25.14 36.98 22.07
N ASN A 325 24.72 37.60 20.97
CA ASN A 325 23.33 37.72 20.53
C ASN A 325 22.70 36.32 20.39
N LEU A 326 21.67 36.07 21.19
CA LEU A 326 20.74 34.95 21.01
C LEU A 326 19.75 35.30 19.89
N LYS A 327 20.03 34.84 18.68
CA LYS A 327 18.99 34.52 17.70
C LYS A 327 19.28 33.12 17.16
N SER A 328 18.66 32.12 17.77
CA SER A 328 18.58 30.75 17.27
C SER A 328 17.11 30.42 17.11
N THR A 329 16.64 30.64 15.89
CA THR A 329 15.57 29.96 15.16
C THR A 329 14.83 28.84 15.90
N LYS A 330 13.49 28.94 15.92
CA LYS A 330 12.57 27.81 16.12
C LYS A 330 13.06 26.64 15.27
N SER A 331 13.76 25.69 15.90
CA SER A 331 14.05 24.40 15.28
C SER A 331 12.76 23.62 15.45
N ASP A 332 11.97 23.56 14.38
CA ASP A 332 10.81 22.68 14.28
C ASP A 332 11.21 21.29 14.77
N SER A 333 10.65 20.94 15.93
CA SER A 333 10.92 19.72 16.69
C SER A 333 10.16 18.52 16.14
N HIS A 334 9.58 18.64 14.94
CA HIS A 334 8.84 17.57 14.32
C HIS A 334 9.86 16.56 13.77
N GLY A 335 9.72 15.30 14.18
CA GLY A 335 10.56 14.21 13.72
C GLY A 335 10.51 14.04 12.21
N THR A 336 11.33 13.14 11.67
CA THR A 336 11.27 12.83 10.24
C THR A 336 10.02 11.98 9.97
N LYS A 337 9.20 12.39 9.00
CA LYS A 337 8.05 11.60 8.53
C LYS A 337 8.52 10.51 7.56
N TYR A 338 7.94 9.34 7.69
CA TYR A 338 8.18 8.17 6.85
C TYR A 338 6.85 7.66 6.32
N LEU A 339 6.88 7.15 5.09
CA LEU A 339 5.86 6.25 4.58
C LEU A 339 6.28 4.82 4.94
N ALA A 340 5.47 4.11 5.70
CA ALA A 340 5.48 2.66 5.78
C ALA A 340 4.52 2.09 4.72
N PHE A 341 4.90 0.99 4.08
CA PHE A 341 4.03 0.26 3.16
C PHE A 341 4.31 -1.24 3.27
N MET A 342 3.27 -2.05 3.08
CA MET A 342 3.37 -3.50 3.31
C MET A 342 2.56 -4.32 2.31
N ASP A 343 3.14 -5.47 1.98
CA ASP A 343 2.46 -6.59 1.34
C ASP A 343 2.02 -7.55 2.44
N ILE A 344 0.70 -7.65 2.67
CA ILE A 344 0.17 -8.38 3.83
C ILE A 344 0.07 -9.89 3.61
N GLY A 345 0.41 -10.38 2.40
CA GLY A 345 0.45 -11.81 2.07
C GLY A 345 -0.87 -12.55 2.34
N GLY A 346 -0.88 -13.86 2.05
CA GLY A 346 -2.04 -14.72 2.34
C GLY A 346 -2.12 -15.20 3.80
N VAL A 347 -0.97 -15.32 4.47
CA VAL A 347 -0.85 -15.94 5.82
C VAL A 347 -0.06 -15.08 6.79
N THR A 348 0.95 -14.37 6.31
CA THR A 348 1.79 -13.43 7.08
C THR A 348 2.13 -12.25 6.19
N ALA A 349 2.29 -11.06 6.78
CA ALA A 349 2.88 -9.93 6.04
C ALA A 349 4.22 -10.37 5.50
N GLU A 350 4.32 -10.44 4.18
CA GLU A 350 5.51 -10.90 3.49
C GLU A 350 6.57 -9.81 3.66
N GLU A 351 6.18 -8.54 3.62
CA GLU A 351 7.12 -7.41 3.61
C GLU A 351 6.61 -6.13 4.25
N VAL A 352 7.51 -5.43 4.96
CA VAL A 352 7.28 -4.11 5.53
C VAL A 352 8.45 -3.21 5.19
N ASN A 353 8.17 -2.15 4.42
CA ASN A 353 9.16 -1.18 3.98
C ASN A 353 8.88 0.20 4.58
N ALA A 354 9.92 1.01 4.78
CA ALA A 354 9.78 2.38 5.23
C ALA A 354 10.74 3.34 4.52
N VAL A 355 10.22 4.46 4.02
CA VAL A 355 10.99 5.47 3.27
C VAL A 355 10.73 6.87 3.82
N PRO A 356 11.75 7.74 3.93
CA PRO A 356 11.51 9.13 4.30
C PRO A 356 10.54 9.80 3.32
N LEU A 357 9.45 10.35 3.84
CA LEU A 357 8.36 10.88 3.01
C LEU A 357 8.83 12.01 2.08
N HIS A 358 9.74 12.86 2.56
CA HIS A 358 10.28 13.97 1.76
C HIS A 358 11.01 13.53 0.48
N LYS A 359 11.54 12.29 0.43
CA LYS A 359 12.16 11.77 -0.80
C LYS A 359 11.13 11.50 -1.90
N LEU A 360 9.94 11.02 -1.50
CA LEU A 360 8.84 10.77 -2.43
C LEU A 360 8.16 12.08 -2.87
N LEU A 361 8.14 13.08 -2.00
CA LEU A 361 7.46 14.34 -2.25
C LEU A 361 8.34 15.39 -2.92
N ASP A 362 9.65 15.14 -3.04
CA ASP A 362 10.55 16.00 -3.80
C ASP A 362 10.06 16.08 -5.26
N ASP A 363 10.14 17.27 -5.85
CA ASP A 363 9.82 17.52 -7.25
C ASP A 363 11.01 17.24 -8.18
N SER A 364 12.07 16.61 -7.64
CA SER A 364 13.11 16.01 -8.46
C SER A 364 12.52 14.99 -9.45
N SER A 365 13.14 14.84 -10.62
CA SER A 365 12.78 13.81 -11.59
C SER A 365 13.23 12.39 -11.17
N HIS A 366 13.72 12.23 -9.95
CA HIS A 366 14.21 10.95 -9.46
C HIS A 366 13.05 10.09 -8.97
N ILE A 367 12.94 8.89 -9.55
CA ILE A 367 12.00 7.87 -9.10
C ILE A 367 12.77 6.94 -8.16
N GLU A 368 12.38 6.92 -6.89
CA GLU A 368 12.99 6.02 -5.91
C GLU A 368 12.74 4.57 -6.35
N ASN A 369 13.81 3.81 -6.54
CA ASN A 369 13.71 2.38 -6.79
C ASN A 369 13.90 1.67 -5.45
N PHE A 370 12.86 1.02 -4.94
CA PHE A 370 12.98 0.26 -3.71
C PHE A 370 13.77 -1.03 -3.88
N GLY A 371 14.26 -1.29 -5.10
CA GLY A 371 15.09 -2.44 -5.41
C GLY A 371 14.33 -3.75 -5.22
N TRP A 372 13.02 -3.68 -4.95
CA TRP A 372 12.29 -4.86 -4.59
C TRP A 372 12.15 -5.73 -5.80
N GLY A 373 12.61 -6.93 -5.59
CA GLY A 373 12.50 -7.99 -6.50
C GLY A 373 13.45 -7.96 -7.67
N ARG A 374 14.31 -6.96 -7.83
CA ARG A 374 15.19 -6.94 -9.00
C ARG A 374 16.23 -8.04 -8.87
N ASN A 375 15.97 -9.17 -9.53
CA ASN A 375 16.94 -10.24 -9.64
C ASN A 375 18.19 -9.70 -10.36
N ILE A 376 19.36 -9.96 -9.81
CA ILE A 376 20.62 -9.40 -10.32
C ILE A 376 20.99 -9.96 -11.70
N ASP A 377 20.52 -11.16 -12.03
CA ASP A 377 20.87 -11.87 -13.25
C ASP A 377 20.03 -11.40 -14.45
N ASP A 378 18.73 -11.18 -14.26
CA ASP A 378 17.80 -10.82 -15.33
C ASP A 378 17.14 -9.44 -15.20
N GLY A 379 17.26 -8.79 -14.04
CA GLY A 379 16.70 -7.47 -13.78
C GLY A 379 15.18 -7.42 -13.63
N LYS A 380 14.48 -8.55 -13.56
CA LYS A 380 13.02 -8.62 -13.35
C LYS A 380 12.68 -8.50 -11.87
N ALA A 381 11.45 -8.06 -11.54
CA ALA A 381 10.92 -8.07 -10.17
C ALA A 381 10.59 -9.51 -9.69
N ARG A 382 10.86 -9.86 -8.43
CA ARG A 382 10.64 -11.17 -7.78
C ARG A 382 10.43 -11.01 -6.27
N GLU A 383 9.46 -11.70 -5.69
CA GLU A 383 9.33 -11.83 -4.24
C GLU A 383 10.67 -12.16 -3.53
N GLY A 384 10.94 -11.53 -2.38
CA GLY A 384 12.06 -11.87 -1.51
C GLY A 384 13.48 -11.57 -2.05
N THR A 385 13.61 -10.82 -3.16
CA THR A 385 14.93 -10.35 -3.63
C THR A 385 15.08 -8.84 -3.44
N PHE A 386 16.30 -8.40 -3.09
CA PHE A 386 16.61 -6.99 -2.85
C PHE A 386 17.81 -6.58 -3.70
N TYR A 387 17.66 -5.51 -4.45
CA TYR A 387 18.76 -4.79 -5.10
C TYR A 387 19.06 -3.54 -4.26
N VAL A 388 19.97 -3.67 -3.30
CA VAL A 388 20.42 -2.58 -2.41
C VAL A 388 21.61 -1.85 -3.00
#